data_AF-A0A818RIK3-F1
#
_entry.id   AF-A0A818RIK3-F1
#
_cell.length_a   1.000
_cell.length_b   1.000
_cell.length_c   1.000
_cell.angle_alpha   90.00
_cell.angle_beta   90.00
_cell.angle_gamma   90.00
#
_symmetry.space_group_name_H-M   'P 1'
#
loop_
_entity.id
_entity.type
_entity.pdbx_description
1 polymer ?
#
loop_
_entity_poly.entity_id
_entity_poly.type
_entity_poly.pdbx_seq_one_letter_code
_entity_poly.pdbx_strand_id
1 'polypeptide(L)'
;MTTNFENDTCSDPFHPINNYLEIECLATSNGKSGVFPARFCVKIFGTVVDVDRNVNRSLLHKSLYLRTCIIDNIMDSTRSSDSTGNFRLKNFNHIKGVRMQGTITLCSHDGCNQATLLAVNSMTILVFLFFLLIYQLK
;
A
#
# COMPACT_ATOMS: atom_id res chain seq x y z
N MET A 1 8.87 12.89 9.95
CA MET A 1 8.03 13.87 10.69
C MET A 1 7.40 14.78 9.66
N THR A 2 6.11 14.65 9.34
CA THR A 2 5.00 15.33 10.03
C THR A 2 3.78 14.42 10.05
N THR A 3 3.34 14.05 11.26
CA THR A 3 2.04 13.41 11.50
C THR A 3 0.98 14.50 11.65
N ASN A 4 0.75 15.30 10.60
CA ASN A 4 -0.35 16.25 10.64
C ASN A 4 -1.58 15.63 9.98
N PHE A 5 -2.43 15.04 10.83
CA PHE A 5 -3.63 14.31 10.45
C PHE A 5 -4.74 15.18 9.84
N GLU A 6 -4.63 16.51 9.92
CA GLU A 6 -5.66 17.45 9.43
C GLU A 6 -5.36 18.03 8.04
N ASN A 7 -4.14 17.86 7.52
CA ASN A 7 -3.73 18.47 6.26
C ASN A 7 -3.18 17.42 5.28
N ASP A 8 -3.97 16.36 5.09
CA ASP A 8 -3.69 15.25 4.20
C ASP A 8 -4.08 15.60 2.75
N THR A 9 -3.38 16.57 2.14
CA THR A 9 -3.56 16.92 0.73
C THR A 9 -3.02 15.86 -0.23
N CYS A 10 -2.53 14.74 0.28
CA CYS A 10 -1.82 13.72 -0.47
C CYS A 10 -1.94 12.37 0.26
N SER A 11 -3.14 11.80 0.32
CA SER A 11 -3.37 10.48 0.95
C SER A 11 -2.64 9.32 0.26
N ASP A 12 -2.07 9.53 -0.93
CA ASP A 12 -0.96 8.75 -1.53
C ASP A 12 -0.51 9.40 -2.85
N PRO A 13 0.62 10.12 -2.89
CA PRO A 13 1.36 10.31 -4.13
C PRO A 13 2.76 9.75 -3.94
N PHE A 14 3.39 9.43 -5.05
CA PHE A 14 4.77 8.94 -5.17
C PHE A 14 5.85 9.93 -4.66
N HIS A 15 5.53 10.83 -3.73
CA HIS A 15 6.43 11.78 -3.07
C HIS A 15 6.18 11.82 -1.55
N PRO A 16 6.74 10.89 -0.77
CA PRO A 16 6.73 11.01 0.68
C PRO A 16 7.54 12.23 1.13
N ILE A 17 6.91 13.17 1.83
CA ILE A 17 7.60 14.29 2.53
C ILE A 17 8.56 13.73 3.61
N ASN A 18 8.44 12.45 3.96
CA ASN A 18 9.43 11.68 4.70
C ASN A 18 9.68 10.34 4.02
N ASN A 19 10.70 10.29 3.16
CA ASN A 19 11.22 9.05 2.60
C ASN A 19 11.86 8.23 3.73
N TYR A 20 11.10 7.34 4.36
CA TYR A 20 11.69 6.09 4.87
C TYR A 20 11.59 5.06 3.74
N LEU A 21 12.24 5.40 2.61
CA LEU A 21 12.59 4.37 1.64
C LEU A 21 13.58 3.47 2.36
N GLU A 22 13.20 2.23 2.60
CA GLU A 22 14.14 1.24 3.12
C GLU A 22 15.09 0.88 1.97
N ILE A 23 16.19 1.65 1.88
CA ILE A 23 17.29 1.39 0.96
C ILE A 23 17.94 0.10 1.47
N GLU A 24 18.05 -0.91 0.60
CA GLU A 24 18.36 -2.29 1.01
C GLU A 24 17.23 -2.90 1.85
N CYS A 25 16.08 -3.13 1.20
CA CYS A 25 14.88 -3.81 1.71
C CYS A 25 15.24 -5.20 2.29
N LEU A 26 15.72 -5.19 3.53
CA LEU A 26 16.17 -6.32 4.31
C LEU A 26 15.14 -6.59 5.40
N ALA A 27 14.65 -7.81 5.48
CA ALA A 27 13.67 -8.18 6.49
C ALA A 27 14.16 -9.34 7.35
N THR A 28 13.52 -9.54 8.49
CA THR A 28 13.71 -10.75 9.30
C THR A 28 12.72 -11.82 8.83
N SER A 29 13.13 -13.08 8.87
CA SER A 29 12.23 -14.22 8.57
C SER A 29 11.96 -14.96 9.87
N ASN A 30 10.71 -15.38 10.07
CA ASN A 30 10.29 -16.05 11.29
C ASN A 30 11.10 -17.33 11.49
N GLY A 31 11.77 -17.45 12.64
CA GLY A 31 12.59 -18.61 12.99
C GLY A 31 14.01 -18.61 12.41
N LYS A 32 14.47 -17.51 11.77
CA LYS A 32 15.85 -17.36 11.29
C LYS A 32 16.54 -16.19 11.98
N SER A 33 17.82 -16.37 12.30
CA SER A 33 18.68 -15.31 12.81
C SER A 33 19.31 -14.53 11.66
N GLY A 34 19.30 -13.20 11.75
CA GLY A 34 19.82 -12.30 10.72
C GLY A 34 18.74 -11.63 9.87
N VAL A 35 19.20 -10.79 8.95
CA VAL A 35 18.36 -10.09 7.97
C VAL A 35 18.66 -10.61 6.58
N PHE A 36 17.64 -10.71 5.73
CA PHE A 36 17.77 -11.24 4.38
C PHE A 36 17.09 -10.31 3.37
N PRO A 37 17.52 -10.35 2.10
CA PRO A 37 16.83 -9.64 1.03
C PRO A 37 15.35 -10.01 1.03
N ALA A 38 14.50 -9.01 1.24
CA ALA A 38 13.07 -9.20 1.16
C ALA A 38 12.66 -9.55 -0.27
N ARG A 39 11.55 -10.28 -0.39
CA ARG A 39 11.04 -10.79 -1.66
C ARG A 39 9.71 -10.16 -2.04
N PHE A 40 9.06 -9.53 -1.07
CA PHE A 40 7.73 -8.95 -1.23
C PHE A 40 7.64 -7.61 -0.51
N CYS A 41 6.86 -6.71 -1.10
CA CYS A 41 6.40 -5.49 -0.47
C CYS A 41 4.97 -5.68 0.03
N VAL A 42 4.69 -5.14 1.21
CA VAL A 42 3.36 -5.08 1.80
C VAL A 42 2.93 -3.63 1.89
N LYS A 43 1.74 -3.32 1.37
CA LYS A 43 1.04 -2.06 1.59
C LYS A 43 -0.16 -2.33 2.48
N ILE A 44 -0.30 -1.59 3.56
CA ILE A 44 -1.44 -1.66 4.47
C ILE A 44 -2.09 -0.29 4.47
N PHE A 45 -3.39 -0.22 4.17
CA PHE A 45 -4.16 1.00 4.34
C PHE A 45 -5.46 0.70 5.06
N GLY A 46 -5.86 1.59 5.98
CA GLY A 46 -7.10 1.39 6.72
C GLY A 46 -7.26 2.36 7.87
N THR A 47 -8.39 2.24 8.56
CA THR A 47 -8.74 3.10 9.69
C THR A 47 -8.55 2.35 10.99
N VAL A 48 -7.97 3.00 12.00
CA VAL A 48 -7.87 2.45 13.35
C VAL A 48 -9.26 2.41 13.98
N VAL A 49 -9.74 1.22 14.28
CA VAL A 49 -11.05 0.98 14.89
C VAL A 49 -10.97 0.76 16.40
N ASP A 50 -9.82 0.32 16.89
CA ASP A 50 -9.58 0.10 18.32
C ASP A 50 -8.06 0.13 18.63
N VAL A 51 -7.69 0.37 19.88
CA VAL A 51 -6.31 0.35 20.36
C VAL A 51 -6.20 -0.38 21.69
N ASP A 52 -5.08 -1.05 21.92
CA ASP A 52 -4.82 -1.70 23.21
C ASP A 52 -4.73 -0.67 24.36
N ARG A 53 -4.98 -1.14 25.59
CA ARG A 53 -5.10 -0.28 26.79
C ARG A 53 -3.90 0.65 27.04
N ASN A 54 -2.71 0.22 26.64
CA ASN A 54 -1.44 0.93 26.88
C ASN A 54 -0.99 1.76 25.67
N VAL A 55 -1.84 1.92 24.67
CA VAL A 55 -1.55 2.62 23.42
C VAL A 55 -2.25 3.98 23.43
N ASN A 56 -1.62 4.97 22.80
CA ASN A 56 -2.18 6.31 22.69
C ASN A 56 -3.51 6.29 21.90
N ARG A 57 -4.61 6.61 22.60
CA ARG A 57 -5.97 6.66 22.01
C ARG A 57 -6.18 7.74 20.96
N SER A 58 -5.28 8.71 20.85
CA SER A 58 -5.33 9.71 19.76
C SER A 58 -5.14 9.10 18.37
N LEU A 59 -4.82 7.80 18.26
CA LEU A 59 -4.78 7.04 17.02
C LEU A 59 -6.15 6.54 16.55
N LEU A 60 -7.18 6.52 17.41
CA LEU A 60 -8.52 6.04 17.04
C LEU A 60 -9.13 6.86 15.90
N HIS A 61 -9.85 6.19 15.01
CA HIS A 61 -10.49 6.75 13.82
C HIS A 61 -9.56 7.42 12.79
N LYS A 62 -8.24 7.29 12.96
CA LYS A 62 -7.28 7.81 11.99
C LYS A 62 -7.00 6.79 10.91
N SER A 63 -6.90 7.29 9.68
CA SER A 63 -6.38 6.52 8.55
C SER A 63 -4.87 6.34 8.70
N LEU A 64 -4.40 5.12 8.52
CA LEU A 64 -2.98 4.78 8.50
C LEU A 64 -2.64 4.13 7.16
N TYR A 65 -1.49 4.52 6.64
CA TYR A 65 -0.89 3.98 5.43
C TYR A 65 0.51 3.50 5.78
N LEU A 66 0.76 2.20 5.67
CA LEU A 66 2.02 1.57 6.05
C LEU A 66 2.59 0.81 4.85
N ARG A 67 3.91 0.91 4.64
CA ARG A 67 4.64 0.16 3.60
C ARG A 67 5.85 -0.51 4.23
N THR A 68 6.04 -1.79 3.97
CA THR A 68 7.21 -2.55 4.47
C THR A 68 7.58 -3.70 3.56
N CYS A 69 8.74 -4.25 3.82
CA CYS A 69 9.36 -5.35 3.13
C CYS A 69 9.25 -6.64 3.95
N ILE A 70 8.91 -7.76 3.32
CA ILE A 70 8.88 -9.07 3.96
C ILE A 70 9.53 -10.14 3.08
N ILE A 71 10.05 -11.19 3.71
CA ILE A 71 10.65 -12.34 3.01
C ILE A 71 9.60 -13.39 2.66
N ASP A 72 8.72 -13.68 3.60
CA ASP A 72 7.77 -14.78 3.51
C ASP A 72 6.44 -14.28 2.96
N ASN A 73 5.80 -15.05 2.06
CA ASN A 73 4.47 -14.70 1.57
C ASN A 73 3.44 -14.91 2.70
N ILE A 74 2.79 -13.84 3.13
CA ILE A 74 1.77 -13.85 4.20
C ILE A 74 0.35 -14.09 3.69
N MET A 75 0.15 -14.06 2.38
CA MET A 75 -1.14 -14.27 1.70
C MET A 75 -1.09 -15.64 1.03
N ASP A 76 -1.16 -16.65 1.89
CA ASP A 76 -1.02 -18.05 1.52
C ASP A 76 -2.12 -18.46 0.52
N SER A 77 -1.73 -19.02 -0.63
CA SER A 77 -2.56 -19.71 -1.64
C SER A 77 -3.61 -18.95 -2.47
N THR A 78 -4.07 -17.75 -2.09
CA THR A 78 -5.00 -16.98 -2.94
C THR A 78 -4.25 -16.25 -4.06
N ARG A 79 -4.69 -16.39 -5.31
CA ARG A 79 -4.24 -15.54 -6.45
C ARG A 79 -4.51 -14.04 -6.23
N SER A 80 -5.18 -13.69 -5.15
CA SER A 80 -5.48 -12.33 -4.74
C SER A 80 -4.25 -11.70 -4.11
N SER A 81 -3.73 -10.65 -4.75
CA SER A 81 -2.70 -9.75 -4.21
C SER A 81 -3.22 -8.87 -3.07
N ASP A 82 -4.52 -8.90 -2.79
CA ASP A 82 -5.20 -8.02 -1.85
C ASP A 82 -6.10 -8.81 -0.88
N SER A 83 -6.10 -8.40 0.38
CA SER A 83 -6.98 -8.93 1.43
C SER A 83 -7.56 -7.79 2.25
N THR A 84 -8.89 -7.69 2.29
CA THR A 84 -9.62 -6.65 3.02
C THR A 84 -10.30 -7.24 4.25
N GLY A 85 -10.16 -6.60 5.40
CA GLY A 85 -10.80 -7.04 6.63
C GLY A 85 -10.33 -6.30 7.88
N ASN A 86 -10.60 -6.90 9.02
CA ASN A 86 -10.17 -6.42 10.32
C ASN A 86 -8.89 -7.16 10.74
N PHE A 87 -7.84 -6.42 11.06
CA PHE A 87 -6.57 -7.01 11.48
C PHE A 87 -5.96 -6.22 12.63
N ARG A 88 -5.12 -6.90 13.40
CA ARG A 88 -4.40 -6.30 14.52
C ARG A 88 -2.92 -6.15 14.17
N LEU A 89 -2.45 -4.92 14.16
CA LEU A 89 -1.04 -4.62 13.99
C LEU A 89 -0.33 -4.75 15.35
N LYS A 90 0.49 -5.79 15.48
CA LYS A 90 1.22 -6.06 16.73
C LYS A 90 2.34 -5.04 16.95
N ASN A 91 3.19 -4.84 15.95
CA ASN A 91 4.33 -3.93 16.03
C ASN A 91 4.79 -3.50 14.63
N PHE A 92 4.92 -2.19 14.40
CA PHE A 92 5.43 -1.59 13.17
C PHE A 92 5.97 -0.19 13.45
N ASN A 93 7.26 0.09 13.23
CA ASN A 93 7.87 1.43 13.32
C ASN A 93 7.25 2.32 14.42
N HIS A 94 7.25 1.84 15.67
CA HIS A 94 6.70 2.49 16.88
C HIS A 94 5.18 2.46 17.07
N ILE A 95 4.41 2.07 16.06
CA ILE A 95 2.97 1.79 16.17
C ILE A 95 2.80 0.35 16.68
N LYS A 96 2.20 0.20 17.85
CA LYS A 96 1.96 -1.11 18.49
C LYS A 96 0.53 -1.20 18.95
N GLY A 97 -0.04 -2.39 18.88
CA GLY A 97 -1.33 -2.70 19.51
C GLY A 97 -2.53 -1.94 18.94
N VAL A 98 -2.53 -1.66 17.63
CA VAL A 98 -3.68 -1.04 16.97
C VAL A 98 -4.50 -2.10 16.21
N ARG A 99 -5.83 -1.99 16.26
CA ARG A 99 -6.75 -2.76 15.44
C ARG A 99 -7.24 -1.87 14.33
N MET A 100 -7.15 -2.36 13.11
CA MET A 100 -7.47 -1.62 11.90
C MET A 100 -8.50 -2.38 11.08
N GLN A 101 -9.37 -1.62 10.41
CA GLN A 101 -10.21 -2.09 9.34
C GLN A 101 -9.66 -1.53 8.03
N GLY A 102 -9.29 -2.38 7.09
CA GLY A 102 -8.64 -1.93 5.87
C GLY A 102 -8.21 -3.06 4.96
N THR A 103 -7.27 -2.78 4.08
CA THR A 103 -6.76 -3.72 3.08
C THR A 103 -5.25 -3.86 3.22
N ILE A 104 -4.79 -5.10 3.07
CA ILE A 104 -3.39 -5.50 2.97
C ILE A 104 -3.17 -5.94 1.53
N THR A 105 -2.22 -5.31 0.86
CA THR A 105 -1.78 -5.64 -0.49
C THR A 105 -0.37 -6.21 -0.43
N LEU A 106 -0.13 -7.31 -1.12
CA LEU A 106 1.17 -7.93 -1.31
C LEU A 106 1.57 -7.87 -2.79
N CYS A 107 2.79 -7.43 -3.07
CA CYS A 107 3.34 -7.42 -4.42
C CYS A 107 4.83 -7.79 -4.42
N SER A 108 5.34 -8.24 -5.58
CA SER A 108 6.75 -8.63 -5.76
C SER A 108 7.62 -7.55 -6.37
N HIS A 109 7.13 -6.31 -6.49
CA HIS A 109 7.81 -5.18 -7.12
C HIS A 109 7.67 -3.94 -6.25
N ASP A 110 8.55 -2.96 -6.44
CA ASP A 110 8.51 -1.71 -5.68
C ASP A 110 7.24 -0.91 -5.99
N GLY A 111 6.47 -0.62 -4.93
CA GLY A 111 5.23 0.14 -5.02
C GLY A 111 4.04 -0.73 -5.42
N CYS A 112 3.39 -1.36 -4.43
CA CYS A 112 2.14 -2.11 -4.57
C CYS A 112 0.93 -1.23 -4.90
N ASN A 113 1.07 -0.31 -5.84
CA ASN A 113 -0.01 0.54 -6.29
C ASN A 113 -0.78 -0.22 -7.36
N GLN A 114 -2.03 -0.51 -7.04
CA GLN A 114 -2.95 -1.06 -8.03
C GLN A 114 -3.15 0.01 -9.11
N ALA A 115 -2.65 -0.25 -10.30
CA ALA A 115 -3.00 0.56 -11.45
C ALA A 115 -4.48 0.29 -11.74
N THR A 116 -5.31 1.34 -11.72
CA THR A 116 -6.64 1.23 -12.29
C THR A 116 -6.47 0.99 -13.78
N LEU A 117 -6.93 -0.17 -14.25
CA LEU A 117 -7.04 -0.40 -15.69
C LEU A 117 -8.03 0.65 -16.22
N LEU A 118 -7.52 1.61 -17.00
CA LEU A 118 -8.40 2.49 -17.76
C LEU A 118 -9.22 1.60 -18.69
N ALA A 119 -10.53 1.52 -18.44
CA ALA A 119 -11.45 0.90 -19.37
C ALA A 119 -11.53 1.79 -20.62
N VAL A 120 -10.60 1.58 -21.55
CA VAL A 120 -10.63 2.28 -22.83
C VAL A 120 -11.81 1.74 -23.62
N ASN A 121 -12.80 2.59 -23.88
CA ASN A 121 -13.94 2.23 -24.69
C ASN A 121 -13.49 2.04 -26.15
N SER A 122 -13.80 0.90 -26.77
CA SER A 122 -13.45 0.62 -28.17
C SER A 122 -13.91 1.73 -29.14
N MET A 123 -15.05 2.37 -28.82
CA MET A 123 -15.58 3.48 -29.63
C MET A 123 -14.68 4.73 -29.60
N THR A 124 -14.01 5.03 -28.48
CA THR A 124 -13.12 6.21 -28.42
C THR A 124 -11.85 5.98 -29.24
N ILE A 125 -11.35 4.74 -29.29
CA ILE A 125 -10.21 4.36 -30.14
C ILE A 125 -10.59 4.53 -31.62
N LEU A 126 -11.76 4.03 -32.03
CA LEU A 126 -12.24 4.14 -33.41
C LEU A 126 -12.41 5.59 -33.88
N VAL A 127 -12.97 6.45 -33.03
CA VAL A 127 -13.11 7.89 -33.33
C VAL A 127 -11.74 8.54 -33.52
N PHE A 128 -10.77 8.24 -32.64
CA PHE A 128 -9.43 8.79 -32.73
C PHE A 128 -8.71 8.34 -34.01
N LEU A 129 -8.85 7.06 -34.38
CA LEU A 129 -8.30 6.52 -35.62
C LEU A 129 -8.96 7.13 -36.87
N PHE A 130 -10.26 7.41 -36.83
CA PHE A 130 -10.98 8.06 -37.91
C PHE A 130 -10.50 9.50 -38.14
N PHE A 131 -10.30 10.27 -37.08
CA PHE A 131 -9.75 11.63 -37.17
C PHE A 131 -8.31 11.63 -37.70
N LEU A 132 -7.49 10.66 -37.31
CA LEU A 132 -6.14 10.49 -37.86
C LEU A 132 -6.18 10.18 -39.36
N LEU A 133 -7.10 9.32 -39.81
CA LEU A 133 -7.30 9.01 -41.22
C LEU A 133 -7.72 10.25 -42.03
N ILE A 134 -8.66 11.05 -41.52
CA ILE A 134 -9.07 12.31 -42.17
C ILE A 134 -7.91 13.28 -42.25
N TYR A 135 -7.07 13.38 -41.21
CA TYR A 135 -5.92 14.27 -41.21
C TYR A 135 -4.89 13.89 -42.29
N GLN A 136 -4.70 12.60 -42.58
CA GLN A 136 -3.77 12.14 -43.63
C GLN A 136 -4.32 12.32 -45.06
N LEU A 137 -5.64 12.46 -45.21
CA LEU A 137 -6.30 12.67 -46.50
C LEU A 137 -6.39 14.15 -46.89
N LYS A 138 -5.95 15.06 -46.01
CA LYS A 138 -5.98 16.50 -46.18
C LYS A 138 -4.57 17.03 -46.39
#